data_AF-A0A947SCM3-F1
#
_entry.id   AF-A0A947SCM3-F1
#
_cell.length_a   1.000
_cell.length_b   1.000
_cell.length_c   1.000
_cell.angle_alpha   90.00
_cell.angle_beta   90.00
_cell.angle_gamma   90.00
#
_symmetry.space_group_name_H-M   'P 1'
#
loop_
_entity.id
_entity.type
_entity.pdbx_description
1 polymer ?
#
loop_
_entity_poly.entity_id
_entity_poly.type
_entity_poly.pdbx_seq_one_letter_code
_entity_poly.pdbx_strand_id
1 'polypeptide(L)'
;MEERQREIFKEKLLKLRAEYVKEVQSMEKENLRNSLRNVSGNLSGYSQHIAEIAADSSEQEKNIQLLSSVSHLLAEVNEVLHKMEDGSYGICEDCSQEIPLNRLEAIPYAKFCLKCKEKNSPKDRRR
;
A
#
# COMPACT_ATOMS: atom_id res chain seq x y z
N MET A 1 9.21 -24.53 -5.08
CA MET A 1 8.82 -23.71 -6.25
C MET A 1 9.81 -23.89 -7.39
N GLU A 2 9.33 -24.04 -8.62
CA GLU A 2 10.16 -24.09 -9.82
C GLU A 2 10.72 -22.71 -10.18
N GLU A 3 11.90 -22.68 -10.82
CA GLU A 3 12.58 -21.43 -11.20
C GLU A 3 11.77 -20.59 -12.18
N ARG A 4 11.11 -21.24 -13.16
CA ARG A 4 10.19 -20.56 -14.11
C ARG A 4 9.00 -19.91 -13.42
N GLN A 5 8.46 -20.54 -12.37
CA GLN A 5 7.34 -19.97 -11.62
C GLN A 5 7.77 -18.71 -10.87
N ARG A 6 8.98 -18.70 -10.29
CA ARG A 6 9.52 -17.51 -9.62
C ARG A 6 9.68 -16.34 -10.59
N GLU A 7 10.15 -16.58 -11.82
CA GLU A 7 10.26 -15.53 -12.83
C GLU A 7 8.90 -14.90 -13.19
N ILE A 8 7.86 -15.73 -13.37
CA ILE A 8 6.50 -15.24 -13.66
C ILE A 8 5.99 -14.35 -12.52
N PHE A 9 6.16 -14.77 -11.26
CA PHE A 9 5.76 -13.95 -10.11
C PHE A 9 6.59 -12.68 -9.99
N LYS A 10 7.88 -12.74 -10.31
CA LYS A 10 8.77 -11.58 -10.29
C LYS A 10 8.33 -10.53 -11.30
N GLU A 11 8.01 -10.95 -12.53
CA GLU A 11 7.50 -10.04 -13.56
C GLU A 11 6.18 -9.38 -13.13
N LYS A 12 5.26 -10.14 -12.53
CA LYS A 12 4.01 -9.61 -11.97
C LYS A 12 4.27 -8.57 -10.86
N LEU A 13 5.17 -8.88 -9.92
CA LEU A 13 5.53 -7.97 -8.82
C LEU A 13 6.20 -6.69 -9.33
N LEU A 14 7.04 -6.78 -10.37
CA LEU A 14 7.66 -5.61 -10.98
C LEU A 14 6.64 -4.69 -11.67
N LYS A 15 5.63 -5.27 -12.33
CA LYS A 15 4.51 -4.50 -12.90
C LYS A 15 3.71 -3.80 -11.80
N LEU A 16 3.33 -4.53 -10.74
CA LEU A 16 2.63 -3.96 -9.59
C LEU A 16 3.43 -2.83 -8.92
N ARG A 17 4.74 -3.03 -8.73
CA ARG A 17 5.63 -1.98 -8.19
C ARG A 17 5.58 -0.73 -9.06
N ALA A 18 5.68 -0.87 -10.37
CA ALA A 18 5.65 0.26 -11.29
C ALA A 18 4.31 1.01 -11.25
N GLU A 19 3.20 0.30 -11.09
CA GLU A 19 1.87 0.90 -10.90
C GLU A 19 1.78 1.68 -9.60
N TYR A 20 2.12 1.07 -8.46
CA TYR A 20 2.08 1.75 -7.16
C TYR A 20 3.03 2.93 -7.07
N VAL A 21 4.23 2.85 -7.67
CA VAL A 21 5.15 4.00 -7.73
C VAL A 21 4.52 5.18 -8.48
N LYS A 22 3.88 4.93 -9.63
CA LYS A 22 3.18 5.99 -10.39
C LYS A 22 2.04 6.59 -9.59
N GLU A 23 1.26 5.76 -8.90
CA GLU A 23 0.14 6.20 -8.08
C GLU A 23 0.59 7.08 -6.91
N VAL A 24 1.59 6.62 -6.14
CA VAL A 24 2.21 7.40 -5.06
C VAL A 24 2.71 8.75 -5.58
N GLN A 25 3.49 8.76 -6.68
CA GLN A 25 4.03 10.00 -7.26
C GLN A 25 2.93 10.97 -7.71
N SER A 26 1.83 10.46 -8.27
CA SER A 26 0.69 11.27 -8.69
C SER A 26 0.00 11.92 -7.49
N MET A 27 -0.28 11.12 -6.46
CA MET A 27 -0.95 11.56 -5.24
C MET A 27 -0.09 12.55 -4.44
N GLU A 28 1.22 12.32 -4.33
CA GLU A 28 2.16 13.26 -3.70
C GLU A 28 2.17 14.62 -4.41
N LYS A 29 2.19 14.60 -5.75
CA LYS A 29 2.15 15.82 -6.56
C LYS A 29 0.83 16.59 -6.38
N GLU A 30 -0.28 15.89 -6.27
CA GLU A 30 -1.59 16.49 -6.00
C GLU A 30 -1.67 17.09 -4.58
N ASN A 31 -1.26 16.32 -3.56
CA ASN A 31 -1.21 16.77 -2.18
C ASN A 31 -0.32 18.01 -2.00
N LEU A 32 0.83 18.06 -2.69
CA LEU A 32 1.71 19.22 -2.69
C LEU A 32 1.04 20.44 -3.33
N ARG A 33 0.36 20.26 -4.48
CA ARG A 33 -0.39 21.35 -5.14
C ARG A 33 -1.51 21.89 -4.25
N ASN A 34 -2.26 21.02 -3.59
CA ASN A 34 -3.35 21.42 -2.69
C ASN A 34 -2.81 22.16 -1.46
N SER A 35 -1.70 21.69 -0.89
CA SER A 35 -1.01 22.37 0.22
C SER A 35 -0.55 23.79 -0.18
N LEU A 36 0.04 23.96 -1.36
CA LEU A 36 0.43 25.28 -1.88
C LEU A 36 -0.77 26.19 -2.13
N ARG A 37 -1.90 25.65 -2.60
CA ARG A 37 -3.14 26.40 -2.84
C ARG A 37 -3.75 26.91 -1.53
N ASN A 38 -3.75 26.10 -0.49
CA ASN A 38 -4.24 26.46 0.85
C ASN A 38 -3.36 27.54 1.51
N VAL A 39 -2.04 27.46 1.35
CA VAL A 39 -1.11 28.50 1.88
C VAL A 39 -1.28 29.83 1.13
N SER A 40 -1.47 29.79 -0.19
CA SER A 40 -1.63 30.99 -1.02
C SER A 40 -3.03 31.63 -0.89
N GLY A 41 -4.07 30.82 -0.67
CA GLY A 41 -5.46 31.27 -0.45
C GLY A 41 -5.65 32.05 0.86
N ASN A 42 -4.81 31.82 1.87
CA ASN A 42 -4.86 32.53 3.15
C ASN A 42 -4.40 34.02 3.06
N LEU A 43 -3.85 34.45 1.91
CA LEU A 43 -3.49 35.85 1.65
C LEU A 43 -4.59 36.66 0.94
N SER A 44 -5.57 36.01 0.31
CA SER A 44 -6.70 36.69 -0.35
C SER A 44 -7.95 36.50 0.50
N GLY A 45 -8.19 37.44 1.41
CA GLY A 45 -9.37 37.46 2.26
C GLY A 45 -10.66 37.36 1.46
N TYR A 46 -11.31 36.21 1.56
CA TYR A 46 -12.73 36.06 1.26
C TYR A 46 -13.30 34.99 2.18
N SER A 47 -14.52 35.24 2.66
CA SER A 47 -15.29 34.42 3.58
C SER A 47 -15.45 32.98 3.07
N GLN A 48 -14.48 32.09 3.34
CA GLN A 48 -14.69 30.65 3.24
C GLN A 48 -15.59 30.25 4.42
N HIS A 49 -16.74 29.64 4.13
CA HIS A 49 -17.61 29.15 5.19
C HIS A 49 -16.87 28.08 5.99
N ILE A 50 -17.01 28.08 7.33
CA ILE A 50 -16.38 27.07 8.21
C ILE A 50 -16.69 25.64 7.74
N ALA A 51 -17.88 25.42 7.18
CA ALA A 51 -18.29 24.14 6.60
C ALA A 51 -17.48 23.74 5.36
N GLU A 52 -17.09 24.69 4.51
CA GLU A 52 -16.26 24.43 3.32
C GLU A 52 -14.82 24.11 3.72
N ILE A 53 -14.25 24.86 4.67
CA ILE A 53 -12.90 24.58 5.23
C ILE A 53 -12.84 23.18 5.86
N ALA A 54 -13.88 22.81 6.60
CA ALA A 54 -13.98 21.49 7.21
C ALA A 54 -14.11 20.37 6.16
N ALA A 55 -14.87 20.60 5.08
CA ALA A 55 -15.01 19.66 3.99
C ALA A 55 -13.67 19.45 3.24
N ASP A 56 -12.99 20.52 2.86
CA ASP A 56 -11.69 20.50 2.19
C ASP A 56 -10.64 19.77 3.04
N SER A 57 -10.61 20.06 4.35
CA SER A 57 -9.68 19.42 5.29
C SER A 57 -9.95 17.92 5.41
N SER A 58 -11.22 17.51 5.47
CA SER A 58 -11.59 16.08 5.54
C SER A 58 -11.23 15.33 4.25
N GLU A 59 -11.38 15.95 3.09
CA GLU A 59 -10.97 15.38 1.81
C GLU A 59 -9.44 15.21 1.75
N GLN A 60 -8.70 16.24 2.17
CA GLN A 60 -7.24 16.18 2.24
C GLN A 60 -6.77 15.05 3.18
N GLU A 61 -7.39 14.91 4.35
CA GLU A 61 -7.05 13.85 5.29
C GLU A 61 -7.28 12.45 4.69
N LYS A 62 -8.41 12.25 3.98
CA LYS A 62 -8.68 10.99 3.27
C LYS A 62 -7.61 10.70 2.22
N ASN A 63 -7.22 11.71 1.44
CA ASN A 63 -6.18 11.56 0.42
C ASN A 63 -4.82 11.18 1.02
N ILE A 64 -4.47 11.76 2.17
CA ILE A 64 -3.25 11.39 2.91
C ILE A 64 -3.33 9.94 3.42
N GLN A 65 -4.48 9.50 3.95
CA GLN A 65 -4.67 8.12 4.41
C GLN A 65 -4.57 7.11 3.25
N LEU A 66 -5.14 7.43 2.09
CA LEU A 66 -5.02 6.62 0.89
C LEU A 66 -3.56 6.54 0.42
N LEU A 67 -2.85 7.68 0.36
CA LEU A 67 -1.43 7.73 0.01
C LEU A 67 -0.59 6.86 0.95
N SER A 68 -0.84 6.94 2.25
CA SER A 68 -0.15 6.12 3.25
C SER A 68 -0.40 4.63 3.02
N SER A 69 -1.62 4.25 2.63
CA SER A 69 -2.00 2.86 2.36
C SER A 69 -1.31 2.33 1.10
N VAL A 70 -1.32 3.09 -0.01
CA VAL A 70 -0.61 2.70 -1.25
C VAL A 70 0.90 2.64 -1.04
N SER A 71 1.47 3.59 -0.28
CA SER A 71 2.89 3.58 0.07
C SER A 71 3.26 2.35 0.90
N HIS A 72 2.39 1.92 1.81
CA HIS A 72 2.58 0.68 2.56
C HIS A 72 2.57 -0.54 1.65
N LEU A 73 1.61 -0.65 0.72
CA LEU A 73 1.57 -1.74 -0.26
C LEU A 73 2.81 -1.76 -1.16
N LEU A 74 3.30 -0.59 -1.59
CA LEU A 74 4.56 -0.47 -2.33
C LEU A 74 5.75 -1.01 -1.52
N ALA A 75 5.81 -0.70 -0.22
CA ALA A 75 6.83 -1.24 0.67
C ALA A 75 6.71 -2.77 0.80
N GLU A 76 5.50 -3.32 0.89
CA GLU A 76 5.30 -4.78 0.91
C GLU A 76 5.80 -5.44 -0.38
N VAL A 77 5.49 -4.87 -1.55
CA VAL A 77 5.96 -5.39 -2.85
C VAL A 77 7.49 -5.35 -2.92
N ASN A 78 8.12 -4.26 -2.47
CA ASN A 78 9.58 -4.14 -2.47
C ASN A 78 10.24 -5.16 -1.56
N GLU A 79 9.69 -5.40 -0.37
CA GLU A 79 10.21 -6.40 0.55
C GLU A 79 10.10 -7.82 -0.04
N VAL A 80 8.99 -8.13 -0.69
CA VAL A 80 8.80 -9.43 -1.34
C VAL A 80 9.76 -9.63 -2.51
N LEU A 81 10.01 -8.59 -3.31
CA LEU A 81 11.03 -8.63 -4.36
C LEU A 81 12.42 -8.92 -3.78
N HIS A 82 12.76 -8.34 -2.63
CA HIS A 82 14.02 -8.64 -1.94
C HIS A 82 14.07 -10.11 -1.48
N LYS A 83 12.96 -10.65 -0.95
CA LYS A 83 12.86 -12.08 -0.58
C LYS A 83 13.00 -13.03 -1.76
N MET A 84 12.64 -12.60 -2.97
CA MET A 84 12.89 -13.38 -4.17
C MET A 84 14.38 -13.47 -4.50
N GLU A 85 15.16 -12.43 -4.20
CA GLU A 85 16.61 -12.42 -4.37
C GLU A 85 17.30 -13.30 -3.32
N ASP A 86 16.81 -13.27 -2.08
CA ASP A 86 17.33 -14.11 -0.98
C ASP A 86 16.84 -15.57 -1.04
N GLY A 87 15.95 -15.90 -1.97
CA GLY A 87 15.39 -17.25 -2.15
C GLY A 87 14.34 -17.66 -1.10
N SER A 88 13.90 -16.75 -0.23
CA SER A 88 12.89 -16.99 0.82
C SER A 88 11.45 -16.71 0.37
N TYR A 89 11.24 -16.36 -0.91
CA TYR A 89 9.92 -16.09 -1.47
C TYR A 89 8.97 -17.30 -1.36
N GLY A 90 7.75 -17.02 -0.88
CA GLY A 90 6.72 -18.03 -0.67
C GLY A 90 6.80 -18.74 0.68
N ILE A 91 7.59 -18.24 1.63
CA ILE A 91 7.64 -18.73 3.01
C ILE A 91 6.92 -17.73 3.93
N CYS A 92 6.04 -18.24 4.79
CA CYS A 92 5.31 -17.44 5.77
C CYS A 92 6.27 -16.90 6.84
N GLU A 93 6.22 -15.61 7.12
CA GLU A 93 7.10 -14.98 8.13
C GLU A 93 6.80 -15.40 9.57
N ASP A 94 5.57 -15.82 9.86
CA ASP A 94 5.13 -16.16 11.23
C ASP A 94 5.35 -17.64 11.56
N CYS A 95 4.95 -18.55 10.66
CA CYS A 95 5.06 -19.98 10.90
C CYS A 95 6.17 -20.69 10.12
N SER A 96 6.91 -19.96 9.27
CA SER A 96 7.96 -20.51 8.39
C SER A 96 7.50 -21.63 7.45
N GLN A 97 6.18 -21.77 7.25
CA GLN A 97 5.61 -22.75 6.31
C GLN A 97 5.44 -22.14 4.92
N GLU A 98 5.43 -22.99 3.90
CA GLU A 98 5.14 -22.56 2.53
C GLU A 98 3.76 -21.92 2.41
N ILE A 99 3.70 -20.79 1.71
CA ILE A 99 2.48 -20.08 1.39
C ILE A 99 1.83 -20.79 0.19
N PRO A 100 0.53 -21.17 0.28
CA PRO A 100 -0.15 -21.85 -0.81
C PRO A 100 -0.07 -21.07 -2.13
N LEU A 101 0.21 -21.76 -3.24
CA LEU A 101 0.32 -21.13 -4.56
C LEU A 101 -0.93 -20.33 -4.94
N ASN A 102 -2.13 -20.86 -4.70
CA ASN A 102 -3.39 -20.17 -4.97
C ASN A 102 -3.47 -18.78 -4.29
N ARG A 103 -2.80 -18.62 -3.13
CA ARG A 103 -2.73 -17.34 -2.44
C ARG A 103 -1.72 -16.39 -3.10
N LEU A 104 -0.58 -16.89 -3.54
CA LEU A 104 0.42 -16.10 -4.27
C LEU A 104 -0.07 -15.73 -5.67
N GLU A 105 -0.93 -16.53 -6.28
CA GLU A 105 -1.61 -16.19 -7.53
C GLU A 105 -2.60 -15.04 -7.36
N ALA A 106 -3.36 -15.03 -6.26
CA ALA A 106 -4.30 -13.95 -5.94
C ALA A 106 -3.60 -12.70 -5.39
N ILE A 107 -2.58 -12.87 -4.54
CA ILE A 107 -1.85 -11.82 -3.84
C ILE A 107 -0.36 -12.18 -3.88
N PRO A 108 0.39 -11.77 -4.92
CA PRO A 108 1.79 -12.18 -5.10
C PRO A 108 2.74 -11.59 -4.05
N TYR A 109 2.33 -10.50 -3.38
CA TYR A 109 3.09 -9.89 -2.29
C TYR A 109 2.69 -10.41 -0.90
N ALA A 110 1.98 -11.54 -0.81
CA ALA A 110 1.55 -12.09 0.48
C ALA A 110 2.74 -12.61 1.31
N LYS A 111 2.92 -12.01 2.49
CA LYS A 111 3.95 -12.36 3.48
C LYS A 111 3.57 -13.45 4.47
N PHE A 112 2.27 -13.61 4.71
CA PHE A 112 1.70 -14.54 5.68
C PHE A 112 0.81 -15.57 4.99
N CYS A 113 0.78 -16.80 5.52
CA CYS A 113 -0.22 -17.80 5.12
C CYS A 113 -1.63 -17.39 5.61
N LEU A 114 -2.68 -18.05 5.10
CA LEU A 114 -4.07 -17.77 5.49
C LEU A 114 -4.27 -17.89 7.01
N LYS A 115 -3.78 -18.97 7.61
CA LYS A 115 -3.90 -19.25 9.06
C LYS A 115 -3.27 -18.14 9.92
N CYS A 116 -2.06 -17.70 9.58
CA CYS A 116 -1.36 -16.65 10.32
C CYS A 116 -2.01 -15.27 10.10
N LYS A 117 -2.50 -14.99 8.88
CA LYS A 117 -3.24 -13.75 8.60
C LYS A 117 -4.56 -13.68 9.39
N GLU A 118 -5.27 -14.80 9.54
CA GLU A 118 -6.49 -14.86 10.35
C GLU A 118 -6.20 -14.62 11.84
N LYS A 119 -5.14 -15.23 12.38
CA LYS A 119 -4.70 -15.03 13.77
C LYS A 119 -4.30 -13.58 14.07
N ASN A 120 -3.61 -12.92 13.15
CA ASN A 120 -3.19 -11.52 13.30
C ASN A 120 -4.29 -10.52 12.95
N SER A 121 -5.43 -10.96 12.41
CA SER A 121 -6.55 -10.07 12.16
C SER A 121 -7.17 -9.64 13.49
N PRO A 122 -7.54 -8.35 13.68
CA PRO A 122 -8.14 -7.86 14.93
C PRO A 122 -9.57 -8.38 15.20
N LYS A 123 -9.96 -9.51 14.59
CA LYS A 123 -11.21 -10.21 14.86
C LYS A 123 -11.07 -11.06 16.12
N ASP A 124 -11.02 -10.38 17.27
CA ASP A 124 -11.63 -10.80 18.55
C ASP A 124 -10.98 -10.02 19.71
N ARG A 125 -11.23 -8.71 19.76
CA ARG A 125 -11.13 -7.92 21.01
C ARG A 125 -12.54 -7.57 21.52
N ARG A 126 -13.47 -8.51 21.44
CA ARG A 126 -14.80 -8.41 22.07
C ARG A 126 -14.90 -9.44 23.20
N ARG A 127 -14.15 -9.21 24.27
CA ARG A 127 -14.47 -9.71 25.61
C ARG A 127 -14.36 -8.56 26.59
#